data_AF-A0A4Q9HY57-F1
#
_entry.id   AF-A0A4Q9HY57-F1
#
_cell.length_a   1.000
_cell.length_b   1.000
_cell.length_c   1.000
_cell.angle_alpha   90.00
_cell.angle_beta   90.00
_cell.angle_gamma   90.00
#
_symmetry.space_group_name_H-M   'P 1'
#
loop_
_entity.id
_entity.type
_entity.pdbx_description
1 polymer ?
#
loop_
_entity_poly.entity_id
_entity_poly.type
_entity_poly.pdbx_seq_one_letter_code
_entity_poly.pdbx_strand_id
1 'polypeptide(L)' 'MAFFGLIGNDREMSDHEYTGRESATEKAARLRREGHRRSIPAAARQGQAWEDSERARQDRKGRWGR' A
#
# COMPACT_ATOMS: atom_id res chain seq x y z
N MET A 1 -31.94 42.04 -8.25
CA MET A 1 -31.46 41.05 -7.27
C MET A 1 -30.28 40.32 -7.89
N ALA A 2 -29.07 40.73 -7.54
CA ALA A 2 -27.86 40.32 -8.24
C ALA A 2 -27.24 39.08 -7.57
N PHE A 3 -27.13 37.98 -8.33
CA PHE A 3 -26.49 36.74 -7.92
C PHE A 3 -24.96 36.89 -7.98
N PHE A 4 -24.36 37.60 -7.03
CA PHE A 4 -22.90 37.77 -6.90
C PHE A 4 -22.37 37.08 -5.64
N GLY A 5 -22.52 35.76 -5.53
CA GLY A 5 -21.99 35.01 -4.37
C GLY A 5 -21.42 33.63 -4.68
N LEU A 6 -21.45 33.17 -5.93
CA LEU A 6 -21.18 31.77 -6.30
C LEU A 6 -19.92 31.56 -7.16
N ILE A 7 -19.24 32.61 -7.57
CA ILE A 7 -18.08 32.53 -8.47
C ILE A 7 -16.88 33.18 -7.78
N GLY A 8 -16.20 32.47 -6.87
CA GLY A 8 -14.93 32.93 -6.31
C GLY A 8 -14.62 32.46 -4.89
N ASN A 9 -15.64 32.33 -4.03
CA ASN A 9 -15.41 32.10 -2.60
C ASN A 9 -14.95 30.67 -2.25
N ASP A 10 -15.29 29.68 -3.07
CA ASP A 10 -14.97 28.27 -2.78
C ASP A 10 -13.45 27.99 -2.87
N ARG A 11 -12.77 28.62 -3.83
CA ARG A 11 -11.35 28.37 -4.08
C ARG A 11 -10.45 29.04 -3.03
N GLU A 12 -10.74 30.28 -2.68
CA GLU A 12 -10.00 31.02 -1.64
C GLU A 12 -10.24 30.44 -0.23
N MET A 13 -11.45 29.97 0.06
CA MET A 13 -11.74 29.26 1.30
C MET A 13 -11.00 27.91 1.35
N SER A 14 -10.96 27.17 0.24
CA SER A 14 -10.22 25.91 0.16
C SER A 14 -8.71 26.09 0.39
N ASP A 15 -8.13 27.15 -0.19
CA ASP A 15 -6.71 27.45 -0.01
C ASP A 15 -6.43 27.84 1.45
N HIS A 16 -7.28 28.62 2.12
CA HIS A 16 -7.03 28.97 3.52
C HIS A 16 -7.31 27.83 4.52
N GLU A 17 -8.32 26.98 4.31
CA GLU A 17 -8.70 25.92 5.27
C GLU A 17 -7.87 24.63 5.14
N TYR A 18 -7.41 24.31 3.93
CA TYR A 18 -6.75 23.03 3.64
C TYR A 18 -5.25 23.17 3.34
N THR A 19 -4.71 24.39 3.21
CA THR A 19 -3.26 24.57 3.08
C THR A 19 -2.53 23.94 4.27
N GLY A 20 -1.65 22.98 3.99
CA GLY A 20 -0.88 22.24 4.98
C GLY A 20 -1.54 20.98 5.55
N ARG A 21 -2.77 20.63 5.14
CA ARG A 21 -3.44 19.38 5.52
C ARG A 21 -3.30 18.34 4.40
N GLU A 22 -2.91 17.11 4.76
CA GLU A 22 -2.90 15.97 3.83
C GLU A 22 -4.34 15.73 3.31
N SER A 23 -4.55 15.84 2.00
CA SER A 23 -5.85 15.58 1.40
C SER A 23 -6.25 14.11 1.60
N ALA A 24 -7.56 13.81 1.57
CA ALA A 24 -8.05 12.43 1.70
C ALA A 24 -7.42 11.49 0.65
N THR A 25 -7.18 12.02 -0.56
CA THR A 25 -6.54 11.30 -1.67
C THR A 25 -5.07 11.02 -1.40
N GLU A 26 -4.31 11.99 -0.89
CA GLU A 26 -2.90 11.80 -0.50
C GLU A 26 -2.77 10.79 0.64
N LYS A 27 -3.65 10.88 1.64
CA LYS A 27 -3.72 9.91 2.75
C LYS A 27 -3.98 8.50 2.23
N ALA A 28 -4.94 8.33 1.32
CA ALA A 28 -5.22 7.04 0.70
C ALA A 28 -4.04 6.52 -0.13
N ALA A 29 -3.33 7.40 -0.86
CA ALA A 29 -2.15 7.02 -1.62
C ALA A 29 -0.96 6.63 -0.71
N ARG A 30 -0.79 7.30 0.43
CA ARG A 30 0.21 6.95 1.46
C ARG A 30 -0.08 5.59 2.07
N LEU A 31 -1.32 5.35 2.49
CA LEU A 31 -1.73 4.08 3.09
C LEU A 31 -1.57 2.90 2.11
N ARG A 32 -1.87 3.09 0.82
CA ARG A 32 -1.62 2.08 -0.22
C ARG A 32 -0.14 1.74 -0.35
N ARG A 33 0.73 2.75 -0.38
CA ARG A 33 2.20 2.55 -0.43
C ARG A 33 2.72 1.84 0.82
N GLU A 34 2.20 2.18 1.98
CA GLU A 34 2.60 1.57 3.25
C GLU A 34 2.13 0.10 3.36
N GLY A 35 0.89 -0.19 2.96
CA GLY A 35 0.36 -1.55 2.91
C GLY A 35 1.17 -2.45 1.98
N HIS A 36 1.57 -1.93 0.81
CA HIS A 36 2.44 -2.66 -0.12
C HIS A 36 3.82 -2.95 0.49
N ARG A 37 4.43 -2.00 1.19
CA ARG A 37 5.72 -2.22 1.87
C ARG A 37 5.64 -3.30 2.96
N ARG A 38 4.51 -3.38 3.67
CA ARG A 38 4.30 -4.38 4.74
C ARG A 38 4.13 -5.80 4.18
N SER A 39 3.62 -5.97 2.97
CA SER A 39 3.40 -7.29 2.38
C SER A 39 4.67 -7.91 1.77
N ILE A 40 5.63 -7.11 1.32
CA ILE A 40 6.90 -7.56 0.73
C ILE A 40 7.67 -8.55 1.64
N PRO A 41 7.97 -8.24 2.92
CA PRO A 41 8.71 -9.17 3.78
C PRO A 41 7.91 -10.41 4.16
N ALA A 42 6.57 -10.35 4.12
CA ALA A 42 5.73 -11.53 4.33
C ALA A 42 5.79 -12.47 3.12
N ALA A 43 5.69 -11.93 1.89
CA ALA A 43 5.81 -12.68 0.66
C ALA A 43 7.20 -13.33 0.53
N ALA A 44 8.27 -12.60 0.85
CA ALA A 44 9.64 -13.13 0.84
C ALA A 44 9.80 -14.33 1.79
N ARG A 45 9.27 -14.23 3.03
CA ARG A 45 9.30 -15.34 4.00
C ARG A 45 8.50 -16.55 3.53
N GLN A 46 7.36 -16.35 2.87
CA GLN A 46 6.58 -17.45 2.31
C GLN A 46 7.33 -18.15 1.17
N GLY A 47 8.02 -17.40 0.30
CA GLY A 47 8.89 -17.95 -0.74
C GLY A 47 10.00 -18.82 -0.16
N GLN A 48 10.72 -18.31 0.84
CA GLN A 48 11.78 -19.07 1.50
C GLN A 48 11.25 -20.36 2.15
N ALA A 49 10.13 -20.28 2.87
CA ALA A 49 9.52 -21.44 3.50
C ALA A 49 9.10 -22.51 2.48
N TRP A 50 8.61 -22.09 1.30
CA TRP A 50 8.29 -23.00 0.22
C TRP A 50 9.56 -23.68 -0.33
N GLU A 51 10.63 -22.92 -0.59
CA GLU A 51 11.91 -23.46 -1.07
C GLU A 51 12.50 -24.48 -0.09
N ASP A 52 12.49 -24.17 1.21
CA ASP A 52 12.98 -25.06 2.27
C ASP A 52 12.15 -26.35 2.31
N SER A 53 10.82 -26.24 2.13
CA SER A 53 9.93 -27.40 2.10
C SER A 53 10.20 -28.31 0.89
N GLU A 54 10.49 -27.74 -0.28
CA GLU A 54 10.82 -28.49 -1.50
C GLU A 54 12.17 -29.17 -1.37
N ARG A 55 13.17 -28.48 -0.82
CA ARG A 55 14.48 -29.07 -0.54
C ARG A 55 14.33 -30.28 0.39
N ALA A 56 13.59 -30.14 1.49
CA ALA A 56 13.32 -31.23 2.42
C ALA A 56 12.51 -32.39 1.81
N ARG A 57 11.69 -32.15 0.79
CA ARG A 57 10.99 -33.19 0.03
C ARG A 57 11.95 -33.95 -0.88
N GLN A 58 12.82 -33.23 -1.59
CA GLN A 58 13.81 -33.82 -2.49
C GLN A 58 14.84 -34.64 -1.73
N ASP A 59 15.36 -34.13 -0.62
CA ASP A 59 16.30 -34.86 0.25
C ASP A 59 15.67 -36.16 0.78
N ARG A 60 14.39 -36.10 1.17
CA ARG A 60 13.66 -37.30 1.58
C ARG A 60 13.52 -38.29 0.43
N LYS A 61 13.12 -37.87 -0.77
CA LYS A 61 13.03 -38.76 -1.94
C LYS A 61 14.39 -39.39 -2.30
N GLY A 62 15.47 -38.64 -2.21
CA GLY A 62 16.83 -39.14 -2.43
C GLY A 62 17.29 -40.19 -1.41
N ARG A 63 16.71 -40.18 -0.20
CA ARG A 63 16.98 -41.16 0.86
C ARG A 63 16.22 -42.49 0.72
N TRP A 64 15.05 -42.48 0.07
CA TRP A 64 14.22 -43.67 -0.16
C TRP A 64 14.45 -44.33 -1.54
N GLY A 65 15.16 -43.64 -2.44
CA GLY A 65 15.49 -44.14 -3.78
C GLY A 65 16.88 -44.77 -3.93
N ARG A 66 17.62 -44.95 -2.83
CA ARG A 66 18.88 -45.72 -2.79
C ARG A 66 18.68 -47.08 -2.17
#